data_AF-A0A2E1IL68-F1
#
_entry.id   AF-A0A2E1IL68-F1
#
_cell.length_a   1.000
_cell.length_b   1.000
_cell.length_c   1.000
_cell.angle_alpha   90.00
_cell.angle_beta   90.00
_cell.angle_gamma   90.00
#
_symmetry.space_group_name_H-M   'P 1'
#
loop_
_entity.id
_entity.type
_entity.pdbx_description
1 polymer ?
#
loop_
_entity_poly.entity_id
_entity_poly.type
_entity_poly.pdbx_seq_one_letter_code
_entity_poly.pdbx_strand_id
1 'polypeptide(L)'
;MIQTKIELCAARIPGLPGIIADHHWLLVLQDIEGSNQQVCDRWEVWQYSHQNNSCWGHLHKNLLAPYQGVGNGPSRLIQQWEGDEASFIVQKLESSPSHYPFIKQYRYWPGPNSNTFAQWVVSDHIKLGNRAIGRNYRVPQMTDTH
;
A
#
# COMPACT_ATOMS: atom_id res chain seq x y z
N MET A 1 -18.88 -18.49 -1.35
CA MET A 1 -17.40 -18.39 -1.45
C MET A 1 -16.99 -16.95 -1.14
N ILE A 2 -15.72 -16.71 -0.79
CA ILE A 2 -15.21 -15.34 -0.60
C ILE A 2 -14.51 -14.94 -1.89
N GLN A 3 -15.01 -13.89 -2.56
CA GLN A 3 -14.31 -13.29 -3.69
C GLN A 3 -13.36 -12.22 -3.15
N THR A 4 -12.07 -12.35 -3.45
CA THR A 4 -11.05 -11.38 -3.03
C THR A 4 -10.52 -10.62 -4.24
N LYS A 5 -10.46 -9.30 -4.10
CA LYS A 5 -9.84 -8.38 -5.07
C LYS A 5 -8.82 -7.51 -4.37
N ILE A 6 -7.76 -7.17 -5.08
CA ILE A 6 -6.79 -6.16 -4.65
C ILE A 6 -6.82 -5.01 -5.63
N GLU A 7 -6.90 -3.79 -5.10
CA GLU A 7 -6.74 -2.58 -5.89
C GLU A 7 -5.50 -1.81 -5.42
N LEU A 8 -4.64 -1.45 -6.37
CA LEU A 8 -3.59 -0.45 -6.16
C LEU A 8 -4.15 0.91 -6.54
N CYS A 9 -4.16 1.85 -5.60
CA CYS A 9 -4.64 3.19 -5.81
C CYS A 9 -3.52 4.22 -5.67
N ALA A 10 -3.71 5.40 -6.27
CA ALA A 10 -2.82 6.53 -6.07
C ALA A 10 -3.53 7.88 -6.11
N ALA A 11 -2.96 8.87 -5.41
CA ALA A 11 -3.39 10.26 -5.45
C ALA A 11 -2.17 11.18 -5.47
N ARG A 12 -2.33 12.38 -6.04
CA ARG A 12 -1.26 13.39 -6.02
C ARG A 12 -1.06 13.88 -4.59
N ILE A 13 0.20 13.99 -4.14
CA ILE A 13 0.48 14.63 -2.85
C ILE A 13 0.19 16.14 -2.89
N PRO A 14 -0.15 16.79 -1.76
CA PRO A 14 -0.45 18.22 -1.76
C PRO A 14 0.79 19.09 -2.07
N GLY A 15 0.53 20.30 -2.55
CA GLY A 15 1.56 21.32 -2.79
C GLY A 15 2.47 21.05 -3.99
N LEU A 16 3.58 21.80 -4.07
CA LEU A 16 4.55 21.72 -5.16
C LEU A 16 5.08 20.30 -5.44
N PRO A 17 5.33 19.45 -4.42
CA PRO A 17 5.74 18.06 -4.65
C PRO A 17 4.72 17.21 -5.43
N GLY A 18 3.43 17.54 -5.38
CA GLY A 18 2.34 16.86 -6.11
C GLY A 18 2.44 16.92 -7.63
N ILE A 19 3.22 17.88 -8.14
CA ILE A 19 3.52 18.00 -9.57
C ILE A 19 4.22 16.73 -10.06
N ILE A 20 5.10 16.14 -9.25
CA ILE A 20 5.96 15.02 -9.67
C ILE A 20 5.74 13.72 -8.88
N ALA A 21 5.06 13.76 -7.73
CA ALA A 21 4.90 12.61 -6.86
C ALA A 21 3.44 12.26 -6.59
N ASP A 22 3.14 10.96 -6.67
CA ASP A 22 1.90 10.37 -6.19
C ASP A 22 2.17 9.57 -4.90
N HIS A 23 1.17 9.48 -4.02
CA HIS A 23 1.12 8.57 -2.88
C HIS A 23 0.30 7.34 -3.27
N HIS A 24 0.86 6.14 -3.06
CA HIS A 24 0.20 4.88 -3.37
C HIS A 24 -0.25 4.13 -2.12
N TRP A 25 -1.36 3.41 -2.23
CA TRP A 25 -1.88 2.50 -1.19
C TRP A 25 -2.59 1.32 -1.84
N LEU A 26 -2.84 0.26 -1.06
CA LEU A 26 -3.58 -0.92 -1.51
C LEU A 26 -4.92 -1.05 -0.78
N LEU A 27 -5.92 -1.57 -1.47
CA LEU A 27 -7.20 -1.98 -0.92
C LEU A 27 -7.36 -3.49 -1.07
N VAL A 28 -7.75 -4.16 0.01
CA VAL A 28 -8.19 -5.55 0.03
C VAL A 28 -9.71 -5.53 0.09
N LEU A 29 -10.35 -5.96 -0.99
CA LEU A 29 -11.81 -6.06 -1.06
C LEU A 29 -12.20 -7.52 -0.96
N GLN A 30 -13.03 -7.84 0.03
CA GLN A 30 -13.58 -9.17 0.24
C GLN A 30 -15.09 -9.10 0.17
N ASP A 31 -15.66 -9.87 -0.74
CA ASP A 31 -17.09 -10.05 -0.90
C ASP A 31 -17.47 -11.48 -0.48
N ILE A 32 -18.46 -11.59 0.40
CA ILE A 32 -18.96 -12.87 0.87
C ILE A 32 -20.24 -13.16 0.10
N GLU A 33 -20.16 -14.11 -0.85
CA GLU A 33 -21.31 -14.52 -1.65
C GLU A 33 -22.52 -14.85 -0.77
N GLY A 34 -23.66 -14.24 -1.10
CA GLY A 34 -24.92 -14.44 -0.36
C GLY A 34 -25.08 -13.52 0.87
N SER A 35 -24.16 -12.59 1.10
CA SER A 35 -24.30 -11.54 2.10
C SER A 35 -24.24 -10.15 1.45
N ASN A 36 -24.82 -9.13 2.09
CA ASN A 36 -24.60 -7.72 1.72
C ASN A 36 -23.36 -7.13 2.43
N GLN A 37 -22.44 -7.97 2.92
CA GLN A 37 -21.26 -7.54 3.66
C GLN A 37 -20.05 -7.53 2.72
N GLN A 38 -19.56 -6.32 2.44
CA GLN A 38 -18.29 -6.09 1.78
C GLN A 38 -17.30 -5.53 2.79
N VAL A 39 -16.16 -6.19 2.94
CA VAL A 39 -15.03 -5.68 3.73
C VAL A 39 -14.04 -5.01 2.78
N CYS A 40 -13.61 -3.80 3.11
CA CYS A 40 -12.62 -3.07 2.34
C CYS A 40 -11.54 -2.52 3.28
N ASP A 41 -10.39 -3.18 3.27
CA ASP A 41 -9.25 -2.82 4.10
C ASP A 41 -8.20 -2.05 3.31
N ARG A 42 -7.89 -0.84 3.77
CA ARG A 42 -6.83 -0.01 3.21
C ARG A 42 -5.51 -0.24 3.92
N TRP A 43 -4.44 -0.42 3.15
CA TRP A 43 -3.08 -0.55 3.67
C TRP A 43 -2.16 0.49 3.06
N GLU A 44 -1.41 1.18 3.91
CA GLU A 44 -0.45 2.18 3.47
C GLU A 44 0.66 2.43 4.48
N VAL A 45 1.74 3.04 4.01
CA VAL A 45 2.75 3.67 4.88
C VAL A 45 2.49 5.17 4.93
N TRP A 46 2.51 5.75 6.14
CA TRP A 46 2.20 7.15 6.38
C TRP A 46 3.38 7.90 7.00
N GLN A 47 3.49 9.22 6.78
CA GLN A 47 4.64 10.00 7.26
C GLN A 47 4.77 10.05 8.78
N TYR A 48 3.66 9.91 9.49
CA TYR A 48 3.62 9.87 10.95
C TYR A 48 3.32 8.44 11.38
N SER A 49 4.09 7.95 12.36
CA SER A 49 3.87 6.64 12.94
C SER A 49 2.71 6.65 13.94
N HIS A 50 2.09 5.49 14.16
CA HIS A 50 1.12 5.25 15.23
C HIS A 50 -0.09 6.20 15.23
N GLN A 51 -0.70 6.39 14.07
CA GLN A 51 -1.83 7.32 13.90
C GLN A 51 -3.21 6.68 14.11
N ASN A 52 -3.29 5.35 14.25
CA ASN A 52 -4.50 4.62 14.61
C ASN A 52 -4.16 3.34 15.40
N ASN A 53 -5.18 2.59 15.84
CA ASN A 53 -4.96 1.35 16.61
C ASN A 53 -4.37 0.22 15.76
N SER A 54 -4.69 0.16 14.47
CA SER A 54 -4.24 -0.88 13.55
C SER A 54 -2.99 -0.43 12.80
N CYS A 55 -1.89 -0.24 13.54
CA CYS A 55 -0.63 0.23 12.99
C CYS A 55 0.59 -0.55 13.51
N TRP A 56 1.66 -0.50 12.74
CA TRP A 56 2.98 -1.02 13.06
C TRP A 56 4.02 0.02 12.65
N GLY A 57 4.31 0.96 13.55
CA GLY A 57 5.11 2.14 13.23
C GLY A 57 4.43 3.01 12.17
N HIS A 58 5.06 3.17 11.01
CA HIS A 58 4.55 3.92 9.87
C HIS A 58 3.60 3.13 8.97
N LEU A 59 3.54 1.80 9.09
CA LEU A 59 2.56 0.98 8.39
C LEU A 59 1.22 1.06 9.10
N HIS A 60 0.15 1.30 8.34
CA HIS A 60 -1.20 1.41 8.87
C HIS A 60 -2.18 0.58 8.04
N LYS A 61 -3.14 -0.03 8.74
CA LYS A 61 -4.36 -0.59 8.19
C LYS A 61 -5.53 0.33 8.56
N ASN A 62 -6.33 0.75 7.58
CA ASN A 62 -7.51 1.60 7.76
C ASN A 62 -7.23 2.93 8.48
N LEU A 63 -6.13 3.62 8.11
CA LEU A 63 -5.87 4.97 8.61
C LEU A 63 -6.84 6.00 8.02
N LEU A 64 -7.04 5.94 6.70
CA LEU A 64 -7.99 6.76 5.97
C LEU A 64 -9.08 5.88 5.35
N ALA A 65 -10.18 6.49 4.88
CA ALA A 65 -11.21 5.75 4.17
C ALA A 65 -10.65 5.15 2.85
N PRO A 66 -11.23 4.04 2.34
CA PRO A 66 -10.65 3.28 1.24
C PRO A 66 -10.21 4.12 0.02
N TYR A 67 -11.12 4.93 -0.51
CA TYR A 67 -10.86 5.75 -1.71
C TYR A 67 -10.49 7.21 -1.42
N GLN A 68 -10.23 7.55 -0.16
CA GLN A 68 -9.84 8.91 0.20
C GLN A 68 -8.43 9.21 -0.33
N GLY A 69 -8.30 10.21 -1.20
CA GLY A 69 -6.97 10.66 -1.64
C GLY A 69 -6.20 11.40 -0.55
N VAL A 70 -4.96 11.81 -0.87
CA VAL A 70 -4.14 12.61 0.03
C VAL A 70 -4.19 14.09 -0.36
N GLY A 71 -4.25 14.98 0.63
CA GLY A 71 -4.17 16.43 0.40
C GLY A 71 -5.17 17.01 -0.60
N ASN A 72 -6.39 16.45 -0.66
CA ASN A 72 -7.49 16.78 -1.58
C ASN A 72 -7.33 16.36 -3.05
N GLY A 73 -6.29 15.59 -3.42
CA GLY A 73 -6.21 15.00 -4.76
C GLY A 73 -7.21 13.86 -4.94
N PRO A 74 -7.88 13.71 -6.10
CA PRO A 74 -8.76 12.57 -6.34
C PRO A 74 -7.95 11.27 -6.39
N SER A 75 -8.49 10.22 -5.75
CA SER A 75 -7.98 8.85 -5.88
C SER A 75 -8.14 8.37 -7.32
N ARG A 76 -7.18 7.55 -7.77
CA ARG A 76 -7.19 6.87 -9.06
C ARG A 76 -6.87 5.40 -8.84
N LEU A 77 -7.65 4.52 -9.49
CA LEU A 77 -7.28 3.11 -9.63
C LEU A 77 -6.10 3.02 -10.60
N ILE A 78 -5.03 2.36 -10.18
CA ILE A 78 -3.83 2.13 -10.99
C ILE A 78 -3.86 0.73 -11.59
N GLN A 79 -4.22 -0.27 -10.79
CA GLN A 79 -4.33 -1.67 -11.20
C GLN A 79 -5.26 -2.41 -10.25
N GLN A 80 -5.95 -3.43 -10.78
CA GLN A 80 -6.76 -4.37 -10.01
C GLN A 80 -6.30 -5.80 -10.31
N TRP A 81 -6.31 -6.65 -9.28
CA TRP A 81 -6.06 -8.08 -9.38
C TRP A 81 -7.21 -8.86 -8.75
N GLU A 82 -7.45 -10.05 -9.27
CA GLU A 82 -8.46 -11.00 -8.79
C GLU A 82 -7.86 -12.42 -8.81
N GLY A 83 -8.56 -13.39 -8.20
CA GLY A 83 -8.13 -14.79 -8.20
C GLY A 83 -6.78 -15.01 -7.53
N ASP A 84 -5.96 -15.89 -8.11
CA ASP A 84 -4.67 -16.30 -7.51
C ASP A 84 -3.71 -15.13 -7.32
N GLU A 85 -3.67 -14.18 -8.27
CA GLU A 85 -2.81 -12.99 -8.14
C GLU A 85 -3.21 -12.13 -6.94
N ALA A 86 -4.52 -11.92 -6.73
CA ALA A 86 -5.00 -11.21 -5.55
C ALA A 86 -4.61 -11.95 -4.27
N SER A 87 -4.76 -13.28 -4.23
CA SER A 87 -4.39 -14.09 -3.07
C SER A 87 -2.90 -13.97 -2.71
N PHE A 88 -1.99 -13.99 -3.70
CA PHE A 88 -0.56 -13.80 -3.45
C PHE A 88 -0.25 -12.41 -2.89
N ILE A 89 -0.86 -11.37 -3.48
CA ILE A 89 -0.66 -9.99 -3.02
C ILE A 89 -1.20 -9.80 -1.59
N VAL A 90 -2.39 -10.33 -1.30
CA VAL A 90 -2.99 -10.31 0.05
C VAL A 90 -2.06 -10.96 1.06
N GLN A 91 -1.56 -12.16 0.77
CA GLN A 91 -0.66 -12.87 1.68
C GLN A 91 0.58 -12.03 2.02
N LYS A 92 1.22 -11.43 1.01
CA LYS A 92 2.38 -10.55 1.21
C LYS A 92 2.02 -9.30 1.99
N LEU A 93 0.89 -8.68 1.69
CA LEU A 93 0.39 -7.48 2.36
C LEU A 93 0.06 -7.74 3.84
N GLU A 94 -0.67 -8.81 4.16
CA GLU A 94 -1.05 -9.18 5.53
C GLU A 94 0.16 -9.63 6.37
N SER A 95 1.19 -10.20 5.72
CA SER A 95 2.45 -10.54 6.39
C SER A 95 3.37 -9.34 6.64
N SER A 96 3.06 -8.18 6.03
CA SER A 96 3.93 -7.00 6.05
C SER A 96 4.26 -6.43 7.44
N PRO A 97 3.42 -6.53 8.49
CA PRO A 97 3.81 -6.12 9.83
C PRO A 97 5.08 -6.80 10.36
N SER A 98 5.36 -8.03 9.91
CA SER A 98 6.54 -8.80 10.32
C SER A 98 7.67 -8.77 9.29
N HIS A 99 7.33 -8.58 8.00
CA HIS A 99 8.30 -8.76 6.91
C HIS A 99 8.71 -7.48 6.19
N TYR A 100 7.94 -6.39 6.30
CA TYR A 100 8.32 -5.12 5.68
C TYR A 100 9.43 -4.43 6.50
N PRO A 101 10.64 -4.21 5.95
CA PRO A 101 11.79 -3.82 6.76
C PRO A 101 11.77 -2.36 7.23
N PHE A 102 10.85 -1.55 6.72
CA PHE A 102 10.82 -0.10 6.96
C PHE A 102 9.63 0.36 7.81
N ILE A 103 8.99 -0.53 8.57
CA ILE A 103 7.89 -0.13 9.46
C ILE A 103 8.28 0.99 10.45
N LYS A 104 9.55 1.11 10.83
CA LYS A 104 10.05 2.16 11.76
C LYS A 104 10.73 3.34 11.05
N GLN A 105 10.68 3.42 9.73
CA GLN A 105 11.40 4.44 8.96
C GLN A 105 10.50 5.09 7.91
N TYR A 106 10.59 6.42 7.81
CA TYR A 106 9.92 7.15 6.74
C TYR A 106 10.82 8.30 6.25
N ARG A 107 10.90 8.46 4.93
CA ARG A 107 11.57 9.59 4.30
C ARG A 107 10.86 9.97 3.00
N TYR A 108 10.49 11.24 2.87
CA TYR A 108 9.79 11.75 1.69
C TYR A 108 10.56 11.51 0.38
N TRP A 109 11.87 11.76 0.36
CA TRP A 109 12.71 11.57 -0.83
C TRP A 109 14.11 11.02 -0.47
N PRO A 110 14.61 9.99 -1.17
CA PRO A 110 13.93 9.16 -2.16
C PRO A 110 13.17 7.98 -1.52
N GLY A 111 12.94 7.95 -0.21
CA GLY A 111 12.36 6.80 0.49
C GLY A 111 13.19 6.35 1.70
N PRO A 112 12.70 5.36 2.48
CA PRO A 112 11.49 4.58 2.23
C PRO A 112 10.21 5.37 2.55
N ASN A 113 9.17 5.21 1.73
CA ASN A 113 7.87 5.89 1.90
C ASN A 113 6.71 4.98 1.41
N SER A 114 5.51 5.54 1.22
CA SER A 114 4.35 4.81 0.71
C SER A 114 4.58 4.13 -0.64
N ASN A 115 5.34 4.76 -1.53
CA ASN A 115 5.67 4.19 -2.84
C ASN A 115 6.69 3.05 -2.74
N THR A 116 7.61 3.12 -1.78
CA THR A 116 8.50 1.99 -1.46
C THR A 116 7.70 0.79 -0.98
N PHE A 117 6.74 1.02 -0.06
CA PHE A 117 5.87 -0.03 0.45
C PHE A 117 4.99 -0.64 -0.66
N ALA A 118 4.27 0.20 -1.41
CA ALA A 118 3.42 -0.26 -2.49
C ALA A 118 4.22 -1.06 -3.53
N GLN A 119 5.40 -0.57 -3.94
CA GLN A 119 6.27 -1.31 -4.86
C GLN A 119 6.79 -2.63 -4.27
N TRP A 120 7.11 -2.68 -2.97
CA TRP A 120 7.54 -3.90 -2.30
C TRP A 120 6.42 -4.95 -2.31
N VAL A 121 5.17 -4.55 -2.05
CA VAL A 121 4.02 -5.45 -2.09
C VAL A 121 3.82 -6.02 -3.49
N VAL A 122 3.78 -5.18 -4.53
CA VAL A 122 3.41 -5.61 -5.90
C VAL A 122 4.62 -5.99 -6.79
N SER A 123 5.83 -6.13 -6.22
CA SER A 123 7.08 -6.28 -6.97
C SER A 123 7.10 -7.43 -7.98
N ASP A 124 6.35 -8.50 -7.68
CA ASP A 124 6.34 -9.73 -8.45
C ASP A 124 5.32 -9.68 -9.60
N HIS A 125 4.46 -8.65 -9.61
CA HIS A 125 3.40 -8.46 -10.60
C HIS A 125 3.64 -7.24 -11.49
N ILE A 126 4.04 -6.09 -10.93
CA ILE A 126 4.25 -4.86 -11.68
C ILE A 126 5.39 -3.99 -11.13
N LYS A 127 5.90 -3.12 -12.01
CA LYS A 127 6.78 -2.01 -11.63
C LYS A 127 5.99 -0.70 -11.68
N LEU A 128 5.92 0.03 -10.57
CA LEU A 128 5.18 1.30 -10.47
C LEU A 128 5.72 2.35 -11.44
N GLY A 129 4.89 3.32 -11.84
CA GLY A 129 5.30 4.40 -12.74
C GLY A 129 6.29 5.40 -12.13
N ASN A 130 6.84 6.29 -12.96
CA ASN A 130 7.86 7.28 -12.55
C ASN A 130 7.39 8.27 -11.47
N ARG A 131 6.08 8.47 -11.34
CA ARG A 131 5.48 9.33 -10.30
C ARG A 131 5.48 8.69 -8.91
N ALA A 132 5.70 7.39 -8.81
CA ALA A 132 5.89 6.70 -7.54
C ALA A 132 7.33 6.93 -7.03
N ILE A 133 7.62 8.18 -6.65
CA ILE A 133 8.92 8.59 -6.14
C ILE A 133 9.26 7.78 -4.89
N GLY A 134 10.33 7.00 -4.98
CA GLY A 134 10.79 6.05 -3.95
C GLY A 134 10.43 4.59 -4.17
N ARG A 135 9.76 4.25 -5.28
CA ARG A 135 9.56 2.86 -5.72
C ARG A 135 10.87 2.05 -5.82
N ASN A 136 11.98 2.70 -6.22
CA ASN A 136 13.28 2.03 -6.39
C ASN A 136 14.15 2.07 -5.12
N TYR A 137 13.58 2.41 -3.96
CA TYR A 137 14.35 2.41 -2.72
C TYR A 137 14.83 0.98 -2.41
N ARG A 138 16.12 0.83 -2.09
CA ARG A 138 16.74 -0.49 -1.90
C ARG A 138 16.16 -1.17 -0.68
N VAL A 139 15.43 -2.27 -0.90
CA VAL A 139 14.94 -3.16 0.16
C VAL A 139 16.08 -4.12 0.53
N PRO A 140 16.48 -4.23 1.81
CA PRO A 140 17.40 -5.27 2.25
C PRO A 140 16.85 -6.64 1.90
N GLN A 141 17.69 -7.53 1.39
CA GLN A 141 17.34 -8.94 1.32
C GLN A 141 17.24 -9.46 2.75
N MET A 142 16.20 -10.21 3.08
CA MET A 142 16.18 -10.97 4.32
C MET A 142 17.33 -11.97 4.22
N THR A 143 18.41 -11.72 4.96
CA THR A 143 19.44 -12.74 5.15
C THR A 143 18.86 -13.75 6.11
N ASP A 144 18.60 -14.96 5.62
CA ASP A 144 18.31 -16.10 6.48
C ASP A 144 19.52 -16.30 7.38
N THR A 145 19.46 -15.76 8.60
CA THR A 145 20.30 -16.23 9.69
C THR A 145 19.75 -17.59 10.09
N HIS A 146 20.37 -18.64 9.54
CA HIS A 146 20.29 -20.01 10.00
C HIS A 146 20.70 -20.14 11.48
#